data_AF-A0A2V8F7J6-F1
#
_entry.id   AF-A0A2V8F7J6-F1
#
_cell.length_a   1.000
_cell.length_b   1.000
_cell.length_c   1.000
_cell.angle_alpha   90.00
_cell.angle_beta   90.00
_cell.angle_gamma   90.00
#
_symmetry.space_group_name_H-M   'P 1'
#
loop_
_entity.id
_entity.type
_entity.pdbx_description
1 polymer ?
#
loop_
_entity_poly.entity_id
_entity_poly.type
_entity_poly.pdbx_seq_one_letter_code
_entity_poly.pdbx_strand_id
1 'polypeptide(L)'
;MAYSLLPFAQRRQLHARVAEWHEQRHADNLAPHYPLLAHHWSRADVADRALFYLEKAGEQVVSRHANEEVTRFYSEAIAIDQRFENRLQAERSIRVGRGRLVSARNAQRVRWHRRLGEALTNLGKWDEGRKHFEDALSLVGRPLPARQGLGPLDWECSVRSNARNASAPG
;
A
#
# COMPACT_ATOMS: atom_id res chain seq x y z
N MET A 1 -21.59 -26.74 -19.26
CA MET A 1 -21.29 -26.00 -18.03
C MET A 1 -21.77 -24.55 -18.18
N ALA A 2 -23.00 -24.25 -17.78
CA ALA A 2 -23.71 -22.98 -18.10
C ALA A 2 -23.40 -21.80 -17.15
N TYR A 3 -22.27 -21.82 -16.44
CA TYR A 3 -21.89 -20.75 -15.49
C TYR A 3 -21.23 -19.55 -16.17
N SER A 4 -20.64 -19.75 -17.35
CA SER A 4 -19.98 -18.71 -18.16
C SER A 4 -20.95 -17.80 -18.91
N LEU A 5 -22.25 -18.11 -18.93
CA LEU A 5 -23.29 -17.40 -19.69
C LEU A 5 -24.03 -16.33 -18.88
N LEU A 6 -23.77 -16.20 -17.58
CA LEU A 6 -24.40 -15.17 -16.76
C LEU A 6 -23.91 -13.76 -17.19
N PRO A 7 -24.81 -12.81 -17.46
CA PRO A 7 -24.46 -11.42 -17.69
C PRO A 7 -23.58 -10.88 -16.56
N PHE A 8 -22.61 -10.03 -16.91
CA PHE A 8 -21.63 -9.46 -15.96
C PHE A 8 -22.29 -8.87 -14.70
N ALA A 9 -23.42 -8.16 -14.87
CA ALA A 9 -24.17 -7.57 -13.76
C ALA A 9 -24.69 -8.61 -12.74
N GLN A 10 -25.19 -9.75 -13.23
CA GLN A 10 -25.71 -10.83 -12.36
C GLN A 10 -24.57 -11.50 -11.58
N ARG A 11 -23.41 -11.71 -12.22
CA ARG A 11 -22.21 -12.23 -11.53
C ARG A 11 -21.77 -11.33 -10.38
N ARG A 12 -21.74 -10.00 -10.58
CA ARG A 12 -21.41 -9.05 -9.51
C ARG A 12 -22.37 -9.15 -8.33
N GLN A 13 -23.68 -9.22 -8.60
CA GLN A 13 -24.69 -9.36 -7.56
C GLN A 13 -24.53 -10.66 -6.76
N LEU A 14 -24.20 -11.77 -7.41
CA LEU A 14 -23.92 -13.04 -6.73
C LEU A 14 -22.69 -12.92 -5.82
N HIS A 15 -21.61 -12.32 -6.32
CA HIS A 15 -20.41 -12.11 -5.49
C HIS A 15 -20.70 -11.21 -4.27
N ALA A 16 -21.50 -10.15 -4.43
CA ALA A 16 -21.92 -9.30 -3.31
C ALA A 16 -22.72 -10.09 -2.26
N ARG A 17 -23.72 -10.87 -2.69
CA ARG A 17 -24.55 -11.69 -1.79
C ARG A 17 -23.75 -12.73 -1.03
N VAL A 18 -22.77 -13.36 -1.68
CA VAL A 18 -21.88 -14.33 -1.02
C VAL A 18 -21.02 -13.64 0.04
N ALA A 19 -20.47 -12.45 -0.27
CA ALA A 19 -19.69 -11.68 0.69
C ALA A 19 -20.54 -11.27 1.90
N GLU A 20 -21.73 -10.73 1.67
CA GLU A 20 -22.68 -10.33 2.73
C GLU A 20 -23.06 -11.52 3.62
N TRP A 21 -23.33 -12.69 3.01
CA TRP A 21 -23.63 -13.90 3.75
C TRP A 21 -22.46 -14.34 4.65
N HIS A 22 -21.22 -14.29 4.15
CA HIS A 22 -20.04 -14.58 4.97
C HIS A 22 -19.86 -13.58 6.11
N GLU A 23 -20.07 -12.29 5.85
CA GLU A 23 -20.00 -11.25 6.89
C GLU A 23 -20.99 -11.50 8.02
N GLN A 24 -22.24 -11.85 7.68
CA GLN A 24 -23.28 -12.15 8.66
C GLN A 24 -23.00 -13.46 9.39
N ARG A 25 -22.65 -14.53 8.66
CA ARG A 25 -22.46 -15.87 9.22
C ARG A 25 -21.25 -15.99 10.14
N HIS A 26 -20.25 -15.13 9.95
CA HIS A 26 -18.99 -15.13 10.70
C HIS A 26 -18.74 -13.80 11.41
N ALA A 27 -19.80 -13.05 11.75
CA ALA A 27 -19.69 -11.74 12.39
C ALA A 27 -18.82 -11.74 13.66
N ASP A 28 -18.87 -12.83 14.43
CA ASP A 28 -18.08 -13.02 15.65
C ASP A 28 -16.58 -13.21 15.39
N ASN A 29 -16.22 -13.70 14.20
CA ASN A 29 -14.82 -13.92 13.82
C ASN A 29 -14.60 -13.90 12.30
N LEU A 30 -14.49 -12.69 11.75
CA LEU A 30 -14.23 -12.49 10.31
C LEU A 30 -12.76 -12.69 9.93
N ALA A 31 -11.85 -12.76 10.91
CA ALA A 31 -10.41 -12.77 10.69
C ALA A 31 -9.93 -13.86 9.71
N PRO A 32 -10.39 -15.12 9.79
CA PRO A 32 -10.01 -16.17 8.84
C PRO A 32 -10.55 -15.95 7.42
N HIS A 33 -11.58 -15.12 7.27
CA HIS A 33 -12.33 -14.96 6.03
C HIS A 33 -11.94 -13.69 5.26
N TYR A 34 -11.03 -12.85 5.77
CA TYR A 34 -10.63 -11.62 5.09
C TYR A 34 -10.15 -11.82 3.63
N PRO A 35 -9.29 -12.80 3.30
CA PRO A 35 -8.89 -13.03 1.90
C PRO A 35 -10.08 -13.40 1.00
N LEU A 36 -11.02 -14.20 1.51
CA LEU A 36 -12.21 -14.61 0.78
C LEU A 36 -13.15 -13.43 0.55
N LEU A 37 -13.40 -12.62 1.59
CA LEU A 37 -14.22 -11.42 1.51
C LEU A 37 -13.62 -10.40 0.53
N ALA A 38 -12.31 -10.17 0.57
CA ALA A 38 -11.60 -9.35 -0.41
C ALA A 38 -11.86 -9.82 -1.85
N HIS A 39 -11.75 -11.13 -2.11
CA HIS A 39 -12.03 -11.71 -3.42
C HIS A 39 -13.46 -11.44 -3.88
N HIS A 40 -14.46 -11.72 -3.04
CA HIS A 40 -15.86 -11.54 -3.42
C HIS A 40 -16.22 -10.06 -3.61
N TRP A 41 -15.75 -9.16 -2.75
CA TRP A 41 -16.00 -7.73 -2.91
C TRP A 41 -15.31 -7.15 -4.15
N SER A 42 -14.10 -7.61 -4.48
CA SER A 42 -13.40 -7.24 -5.72
C SER A 42 -14.18 -7.67 -6.97
N ARG A 43 -14.70 -8.91 -6.98
CA ARG A 43 -15.54 -9.44 -8.06
C ARG A 43 -16.91 -8.78 -8.14
N ALA A 44 -17.42 -8.23 -7.02
CA ALA A 44 -18.64 -7.44 -6.97
C ALA A 44 -18.46 -6.00 -7.46
N ASP A 45 -17.23 -5.56 -7.78
CA ASP A 45 -16.89 -4.17 -8.16
C ASP A 45 -17.11 -3.16 -7.00
N VAL A 46 -17.05 -3.64 -5.74
CA VAL A 46 -17.18 -2.84 -4.51
C VAL A 46 -15.79 -2.62 -3.91
N ALA A 47 -15.07 -1.66 -4.48
CA ALA A 47 -13.64 -1.49 -4.21
C ALA A 47 -13.31 -1.15 -2.76
N ASP A 48 -14.10 -0.30 -2.09
CA ASP A 48 -13.85 0.08 -0.70
C ASP A 48 -13.80 -1.12 0.25
N ARG A 49 -14.77 -2.03 0.11
CA ARG A 49 -14.81 -3.25 0.92
C ARG A 49 -13.70 -4.23 0.54
N ALA A 50 -13.42 -4.38 -0.76
CA ALA A 50 -12.33 -5.24 -1.21
C ALA A 50 -10.99 -4.81 -0.59
N LEU A 51 -10.70 -3.51 -0.64
CA LEU A 51 -9.48 -2.93 -0.08
C LEU A 51 -9.43 -3.00 1.43
N PHE A 52 -10.56 -2.77 2.11
CA PHE A 52 -10.66 -2.94 3.55
C PHE A 52 -10.24 -4.35 3.99
N TYR A 53 -10.76 -5.38 3.34
CA TYR A 53 -10.42 -6.76 3.68
C TYR A 53 -9.01 -7.18 3.23
N LEU A 54 -8.50 -6.64 2.11
CA LEU A 54 -7.09 -6.84 1.73
C LEU A 54 -6.13 -6.21 2.73
N GLU A 55 -6.42 -5.01 3.22
CA GLU A 55 -5.62 -4.37 4.28
C GLU A 55 -5.61 -5.24 5.54
N LYS A 56 -6.76 -5.76 5.96
CA LYS A 56 -6.89 -6.63 7.13
C LYS A 56 -6.17 -7.97 6.96
N ALA A 57 -6.27 -8.60 5.79
CA ALA A 57 -5.52 -9.81 5.47
C ALA A 57 -4.00 -9.54 5.46
N GLY A 58 -3.59 -8.42 4.85
CA GLY A 58 -2.19 -7.96 4.85
C GLY A 58 -1.63 -7.76 6.26
N GLU A 59 -2.39 -7.12 7.16
CA GLU A 59 -2.00 -6.92 8.56
C GLU A 59 -1.72 -8.25 9.28
N GLN A 60 -2.54 -9.27 9.03
CA GLN A 60 -2.35 -10.61 9.63
C GLN A 60 -1.06 -11.26 9.16
N VAL A 61 -0.77 -11.23 7.86
CA VAL A 61 0.41 -11.91 7.33
C VAL A 61 1.72 -11.15 7.61
N VAL A 62 1.65 -9.82 7.73
CA VAL A 62 2.78 -9.01 8.21
C VAL A 62 3.18 -9.45 9.62
N SER A 63 2.22 -9.65 10.53
CA SER A 63 2.52 -10.08 11.90
C SER A 63 3.11 -11.50 12.00
N ARG A 64 2.94 -12.31 10.96
CA ARG A 64 3.47 -13.68 10.86
C ARG A 64 4.75 -13.78 10.04
N HIS A 65 5.30 -12.65 9.58
CA HIS A 65 6.47 -12.59 8.70
C HIS A 65 6.35 -13.41 7.39
N ALA A 66 5.11 -13.63 6.91
CA ALA A 66 4.86 -14.35 5.67
C ALA A 66 5.04 -13.42 4.45
N ASN A 67 6.29 -13.11 4.11
CA ASN A 67 6.63 -12.07 3.11
C ASN A 67 5.99 -12.32 1.73
N GLU A 68 5.86 -13.57 1.28
CA GLU A 68 5.20 -13.89 0.00
C GLU A 68 3.72 -13.50 0.00
N GLU A 69 3.02 -13.76 1.11
CA GLU A 69 1.61 -13.38 1.27
C GLU A 69 1.45 -11.86 1.42
N VAL A 70 2.39 -11.20 2.12
CA VAL A 70 2.45 -9.73 2.18
C VAL A 70 2.54 -9.16 0.77
N THR A 71 3.45 -9.70 -0.06
CA THR A 71 3.59 -9.27 -1.45
C THR A 71 2.30 -9.47 -2.24
N ARG A 72 1.64 -10.63 -2.07
CA ARG A 72 0.38 -10.92 -2.76
C ARG A 72 -0.73 -9.93 -2.39
N PHE A 73 -1.04 -9.77 -1.10
CA PHE A 73 -2.19 -8.97 -0.67
C PHE A 73 -2.03 -7.49 -0.98
N TYR A 74 -0.86 -6.91 -0.73
CA TYR A 74 -0.66 -5.48 -1.01
C TYR A 74 -0.48 -5.18 -2.50
N SER A 75 0.03 -6.12 -3.31
CA SER A 75 0.02 -5.96 -4.78
C SER A 75 -1.41 -5.98 -5.33
N GLU A 76 -2.26 -6.87 -4.81
CA GLU A 76 -3.67 -6.90 -5.18
C GLU A 76 -4.39 -5.61 -4.76
N ALA A 77 -4.08 -5.08 -3.57
CA ALA A 77 -4.65 -3.81 -3.09
C ALA A 77 -4.28 -2.64 -4.01
N ILE A 78 -3.01 -2.53 -4.42
CA ILE A 78 -2.57 -1.49 -5.38
C ILE A 78 -3.28 -1.67 -6.73
N ALA A 79 -3.39 -2.89 -7.25
CA ALA A 79 -4.05 -3.15 -8.53
C ALA A 79 -5.54 -2.77 -8.51
N ILE A 80 -6.25 -3.08 -7.41
CA ILE A 80 -7.64 -2.65 -7.24
C ILE A 80 -7.70 -1.13 -7.14
N ASP A 81 -6.89 -0.52 -6.28
CA ASP A 81 -6.90 0.93 -6.12
C ASP A 81 -6.67 1.69 -7.44
N GLN A 82 -5.69 1.27 -8.25
CA GLN A 82 -5.45 1.84 -9.58
C GLN A 82 -6.65 1.67 -10.52
N ARG A 83 -7.29 0.50 -10.51
CA ARG A 83 -8.48 0.22 -11.33
C ARG A 83 -9.67 1.12 -10.98
N PHE A 84 -9.76 1.60 -9.75
CA PHE A 84 -10.89 2.39 -9.24
C PHE A 84 -10.52 3.82 -8.86
N GLU A 85 -9.33 4.30 -9.24
CA GLU A 85 -8.78 5.60 -8.82
C GLU A 85 -9.77 6.77 -9.03
N ASN A 86 -10.44 6.83 -10.18
CA ASN A 86 -11.40 7.88 -10.50
C ASN A 86 -12.68 7.85 -9.63
N ARG A 87 -13.02 6.69 -9.04
CA ARG A 87 -14.19 6.51 -8.17
C ARG A 87 -13.89 6.70 -6.68
N LEU A 88 -12.63 6.62 -6.27
CA LEU A 88 -12.20 6.54 -4.87
C LEU A 88 -11.48 7.80 -4.36
N GLN A 89 -11.75 8.96 -4.95
CA GLN A 89 -11.11 10.20 -4.50
C GLN A 89 -11.48 10.50 -3.04
N ALA A 90 -10.47 10.57 -2.18
CA ALA A 90 -10.65 10.88 -0.76
C ALA A 90 -10.52 12.40 -0.53
N GLU A 91 -11.62 13.05 -0.17
CA GLU A 91 -11.67 14.48 0.16
C GLU A 91 -10.93 14.82 1.48
N ARG A 92 -10.68 13.82 2.32
CA ARG A 92 -10.08 14.00 3.64
C ARG A 92 -8.55 13.98 3.58
N SER A 93 -7.93 15.04 4.07
CA SER A 93 -6.47 15.10 4.31
C SER A 93 -6.10 14.56 5.69
N ILE A 94 -4.98 13.84 5.77
CA ILE A 94 -4.41 13.27 6.99
C ILE A 94 -2.95 13.71 7.12
N ARG A 95 -2.51 13.95 8.35
CA ARG A 95 -1.13 14.30 8.67
C ARG A 95 -0.25 13.05 8.77
N VAL A 96 0.87 13.03 8.05
CA VAL A 96 1.88 11.96 8.07
C VAL A 96 3.27 12.50 8.39
N GLY A 97 4.06 11.71 9.12
CA GLY A 97 5.45 12.06 9.49
C GLY A 97 5.57 13.40 10.22
N ARG A 98 6.51 14.26 9.77
CA ARG A 98 6.79 15.60 10.33
C ARG A 98 5.74 16.66 9.95
N GLY A 99 4.45 16.33 10.00
CA GLY A 99 3.38 17.30 9.85
C GLY A 99 2.81 17.50 8.45
N ARG A 100 3.21 16.71 7.44
CA ARG A 100 2.75 16.87 6.06
C ARG A 100 1.32 16.36 5.89
N LEU A 101 0.51 17.11 5.14
CA LEU A 101 -0.83 16.67 4.76
C LEU A 101 -0.78 15.89 3.45
N VAL A 102 -1.39 14.71 3.45
CA VAL A 102 -1.64 13.87 2.27
C VAL A 102 -3.10 13.42 2.31
N SER A 103 -3.70 13.08 1.18
CA SER A 103 -5.05 12.49 1.20
C SER A 103 -5.05 11.18 2.01
N ALA A 104 -6.18 10.84 2.62
CA ALA A 104 -6.35 9.57 3.32
C ALA A 104 -6.01 8.37 2.41
N ARG A 105 -6.31 8.53 1.12
CA ARG A 105 -6.00 7.54 0.10
C ARG A 105 -4.51 7.42 -0.19
N ASN A 106 -3.79 8.53 -0.33
CA ASN A 106 -2.34 8.49 -0.46
C ASN A 106 -1.69 7.92 0.79
N ALA A 107 -2.22 8.19 1.99
CA ALA A 107 -1.74 7.57 3.21
C ALA A 107 -1.92 6.04 3.20
N GLN A 108 -3.01 5.51 2.63
CA GLN A 108 -3.17 4.06 2.40
C GLN A 108 -2.11 3.53 1.43
N ARG A 109 -1.98 4.14 0.24
CA ARG A 109 -1.00 3.76 -0.78
C ARG A 109 0.42 3.72 -0.21
N VAL A 110 0.82 4.76 0.53
CA VAL A 110 2.13 4.83 1.20
C VAL A 110 2.36 3.64 2.13
N ARG A 111 1.35 3.23 2.92
CA ARG A 111 1.47 2.07 3.79
C ARG A 111 1.66 0.77 2.99
N TRP A 112 0.91 0.58 1.91
CA TRP A 112 1.01 -0.62 1.07
C TRP A 112 2.38 -0.72 0.39
N HIS A 113 2.82 0.37 -0.23
CA HIS A 113 4.14 0.45 -0.85
C HIS A 113 5.27 0.21 0.16
N ARG A 114 5.19 0.78 1.37
CA ARG A 114 6.18 0.48 2.43
C ARG A 114 6.21 -0.99 2.80
N ARG A 115 5.05 -1.63 2.99
CA ARG A 115 4.97 -3.07 3.34
C ARG A 115 5.48 -3.98 2.22
N LEU A 116 5.20 -3.64 0.97
CA LEU A 116 5.74 -4.33 -0.21
C LEU A 116 7.26 -4.20 -0.28
N GLY A 117 7.78 -2.98 -0.12
CA GLY A 117 9.21 -2.72 -0.10
C GLY A 117 9.93 -3.56 0.97
N GLU A 118 9.39 -3.60 2.19
CA GLU A 118 9.89 -4.43 3.29
C GLU A 118 9.86 -5.93 2.95
N ALA A 119 8.73 -6.44 2.48
CA ALA A 119 8.58 -7.87 2.16
C ALA A 119 9.49 -8.31 1.01
N LEU A 120 9.60 -7.53 -0.05
CA LEU A 120 10.47 -7.82 -1.20
C LEU A 120 11.95 -7.79 -0.81
N THR A 121 12.33 -6.83 0.04
CA THR A 121 13.68 -6.75 0.63
C THR A 121 14.01 -8.02 1.42
N ASN A 122 13.08 -8.47 2.26
CA ASN A 122 13.25 -9.71 3.04
C ASN A 122 13.34 -10.97 2.16
N LEU A 123 12.73 -10.95 0.97
CA LEU A 123 12.82 -12.00 -0.04
C LEU A 123 14.08 -11.89 -0.94
N GLY A 124 14.95 -10.91 -0.69
CA GLY A 124 16.16 -10.68 -1.49
C GLY A 124 15.91 -9.97 -2.83
N LYS A 125 14.69 -9.46 -3.07
CA LYS A 125 14.28 -8.74 -4.28
C LYS A 125 14.51 -7.23 -4.14
N TRP A 126 15.77 -6.83 -3.94
CA TRP A 126 16.15 -5.46 -3.58
C TRP A 126 15.73 -4.39 -4.60
N ASP A 127 15.82 -4.69 -5.90
CA ASP A 127 15.45 -3.73 -6.95
C ASP A 127 13.93 -3.53 -7.01
N GLU A 128 13.14 -4.59 -6.86
CA GLU A 128 11.68 -4.49 -6.77
C GLU A 128 11.28 -3.74 -5.49
N GLY A 129 11.90 -4.08 -4.35
CA GLY A 129 11.63 -3.42 -3.07
C GLY A 129 11.92 -1.92 -3.11
N ARG A 130 13.02 -1.51 -3.76
CA ARG A 130 13.38 -0.10 -3.94
C ARG A 130 12.29 0.70 -4.65
N LYS A 131 11.74 0.17 -5.76
CA LYS A 131 10.69 0.86 -6.52
C LYS A 131 9.50 1.20 -5.63
N HIS A 132 9.09 0.26 -4.78
CA HIS A 132 8.00 0.54 -3.84
C HIS A 132 8.35 1.61 -2.81
N PHE A 133 9.60 1.71 -2.34
CA PHE A 133 10.01 2.82 -1.47
C PHE A 133 10.00 4.18 -2.21
N GLU A 134 10.44 4.20 -3.48
CA GLU A 134 10.40 5.39 -4.34
C GLU A 134 8.96 5.87 -4.57
N ASP A 135 8.04 4.95 -4.84
CA ASP A 135 6.61 5.24 -5.00
C ASP A 135 6.00 5.82 -3.71
N ALA A 136 6.29 5.20 -2.56
CA ALA A 136 5.83 5.68 -1.26
C ALA A 136 6.30 7.12 -0.97
N LEU A 137 7.55 7.41 -1.31
CA LEU A 137 8.14 8.74 -1.13
C LEU A 137 7.55 9.78 -2.08
N SER A 138 7.29 9.38 -3.33
CA SER A 138 6.64 10.23 -4.34
C SER A 138 5.22 10.63 -3.92
N LEU A 139 4.45 9.70 -3.33
CA LEU A 139 3.10 9.96 -2.79
C LEU A 139 3.07 10.98 -1.64
N VAL A 140 4.19 11.15 -0.93
CA VAL A 140 4.35 12.15 0.14
C VAL A 140 5.01 13.44 -0.39
N GLY A 141 5.29 13.53 -1.69
CA GLY A 141 5.94 14.68 -2.32
C GLY A 141 7.40 14.84 -1.90
N ARG A 142 8.12 13.72 -1.74
CA ARG A 142 9.56 13.64 -1.50
C ARG A 142 10.21 12.62 -2.44
N PRO A 143 10.10 12.76 -3.78
CA PRO A 143 10.74 11.82 -4.70
C PRO A 143 12.23 11.71 -4.35
N LEU A 144 12.78 10.49 -4.36
CA LEU A 144 14.24 10.33 -4.26
C LEU A 144 14.87 11.05 -5.46
N PRO A 145 15.99 11.76 -5.28
CA PRO A 145 16.72 12.28 -6.42
C PRO A 145 17.02 11.09 -7.35
N ALA A 146 16.60 11.23 -8.62
CA ALA A 146 16.93 10.25 -9.64
C ALA A 146 18.45 10.06 -9.61
N ARG A 147 18.90 8.83 -9.89
CA ARG A 147 20.30 8.46 -9.92
C ARG A 147 21.03 9.30 -10.98
N GLN A 148 21.38 10.54 -10.67
CA GLN A 148 22.63 11.11 -11.15
C GLN A 148 23.66 10.15 -10.61
N GLY A 149 24.31 9.41 -11.51
CA GLY A 149 25.38 8.51 -11.11
C GLY A 149 26.27 9.27 -10.14
N LEU A 150 26.51 8.67 -8.97
CA LEU A 150 27.59 9.13 -8.10
C LEU A 150 28.87 9.05 -8.94
N GLY A 151 29.20 10.14 -9.62
CA GLY A 151 30.54 10.40 -10.08
C GLY A 151 31.43 10.50 -8.85
N PRO A 152 32.75 10.25 -8.96
CA PRO A 152 33.59 9.92 -7.81
C PRO A 152 33.83 11.04 -6.76
N LEU A 153 33.10 12.15 -6.73
CA LEU A 153 33.58 13.38 -6.06
C LEU A 153 32.52 14.23 -5.32
N ASP A 154 31.66 13.67 -4.48
CA ASP A 154 30.77 14.50 -3.63
C ASP A 154 30.68 14.07 -2.15
N TRP A 155 31.70 13.40 -1.62
CA TRP A 155 31.74 13.05 -0.18
C TRP A 155 32.31 14.18 0.72
N GLU A 156 32.89 15.24 0.17
CA GLU A 156 33.62 16.25 0.97
C GLU A 156 32.75 17.38 1.55
N CYS A 157 31.48 17.54 1.14
CA CYS A 157 30.70 18.73 1.53
C CYS A 157 29.94 18.63 2.87
N SER A 158 30.06 17.52 3.64
CA SER A 158 29.30 17.39 4.90
C SER A 158 30.10 17.59 6.20
N VAL A 159 31.40 17.93 6.16
CA VAL A 159 32.23 18.07 7.39
C VAL A 159 32.71 19.50 7.66
N ARG A 160 32.46 20.47 6.77
CA ARG A 160 33.04 21.84 6.91
C ARG A 160 32.13 22.93 7.50
N SER A 161 30.97 22.58 8.05
CA SER A 161 30.04 23.57 8.65
C SER A 161 30.05 23.66 10.18
N ASN A 162 31.01 23.03 10.88
CA ASN A 162 31.08 23.10 12.36
C ASN A 162 32.34 23.78 12.92
N ALA A 163 33.01 24.66 12.15
CA ALA A 163 34.23 25.36 12.58
C ALA A 163 34.15 26.89 12.41
N ARG A 164 32.98 27.50 12.61
CA ARG A 164 32.84 28.97 12.75
C ARG A 164 31.94 29.32 13.94
N ASN A 165 32.31 28.88 15.14
CA ASN A 165 31.82 29.52 16.37
C ASN A 165 32.77 29.25 17.55
N ALA A 166 34.02 29.69 17.41
CA ALA A 166 34.95 29.82 18.53
C ALA A 166 36.05 30.79 18.12
N SER A 167 35.83 32.09 18.31
CA SER A 167 36.85 33.15 18.47
C SER A 167 36.18 34.53 18.52
N ALA A 168 35.84 35.01 19.71
CA ALA A 168 35.78 36.44 19.99
C ALA A 168 36.33 36.65 21.40
N PRO A 169 37.50 37.28 21.56
CA PRO A 169 37.90 37.88 22.82
C PRO A 169 37.92 39.42 22.73
N GLY A 170 37.49 40.06 23.81
CA GLY A 170 37.84 41.45 24.17
C GLY A 170 36.96 42.53 23.59
#